data_AF-A0A2G6FTL7-F1
#
_entry.id   AF-A0A2G6FTL7-F1
#
_cell.length_a   1.000
_cell.length_b   1.000
_cell.length_c   1.000
_cell.angle_alpha   90.00
_cell.angle_beta   90.00
_cell.angle_gamma   90.00
#
_symmetry.space_group_name_H-M   'P 1'
#
loop_
_entity.id
_entity.type
_entity.pdbx_description
1 polymer ?
#
loop_
_entity_poly.entity_id
_entity_poly.type
_entity_poly.pdbx_seq_one_letter_code
_entity_poly.pdbx_strand_id
1 'polypeptide(L)'
;MAKKIIKFMDTSFRDGFQSVFGARVLSDDFMPAIQATIEAGITHLEAGGGARFQSLFFYCNESAFDMMDRFRREAGPDADLQTLARGINVVALSQQPRDMIDLHAKMFKKHGMTTIRNFDALNDTRNL
;
A
#
# COMPACT_ATOMS: atom_id res chain seq x y z
N MET A 1 18.85 31.94 -5.68
CA MET A 1 18.62 30.54 -6.12
C MET A 1 17.15 30.22 -5.89
N ALA A 2 16.48 29.54 -6.84
CA ALA A 2 15.09 29.14 -6.65
C ALA A 2 14.96 28.12 -5.49
N LYS A 3 13.89 28.22 -4.70
CA LYS A 3 13.64 27.31 -3.56
C LYS A 3 13.33 25.91 -4.10
N LYS A 4 14.12 24.90 -3.72
CA LYS A 4 13.85 23.49 -4.05
C LYS A 4 12.72 22.98 -3.15
N ILE A 5 11.62 22.53 -3.75
CA ILE A 5 10.51 21.90 -3.04
C ILE A 5 10.79 20.40 -2.94
N ILE A 6 10.83 19.87 -1.73
CA ILE A 6 10.99 18.44 -1.47
C ILE A 6 9.60 17.80 -1.41
N LYS A 7 9.38 16.78 -2.23
CA LYS A 7 8.20 15.94 -2.16
C LYS A 7 8.47 14.79 -1.19
N PHE A 8 7.43 14.34 -0.50
CA PHE A 8 7.50 13.19 0.40
C PHE A 8 6.28 12.30 0.20
N MET A 9 6.38 11.09 0.73
CA MET A 9 5.29 10.11 0.81
C MET A 9 5.08 9.81 2.29
N ASP A 10 3.84 9.84 2.76
CA ASP A 10 3.53 9.43 4.13
C ASP A 10 3.40 7.90 4.19
N THR A 11 4.22 7.26 5.02
CA THR A 11 4.29 5.81 5.21
C THR A 11 3.59 5.34 6.49
N SER A 12 2.95 6.24 7.25
CA SER A 12 2.36 5.93 8.56
C SER A 12 1.39 4.76 8.48
N PHE A 13 0.53 4.74 7.46
CA PHE A 13 -0.56 3.77 7.30
C PHE A 13 -0.14 2.39 6.75
N ARG A 14 1.13 2.21 6.37
CA ARG A 14 1.66 0.92 5.88
C ARG A 14 2.95 0.55 6.61
N ASP A 15 4.08 1.14 6.24
CA ASP A 15 5.37 0.79 6.86
C ASP A 15 5.46 1.21 8.32
N GLY A 16 4.82 2.31 8.70
CA GLY A 16 4.72 2.76 10.09
C GLY A 16 4.01 1.72 10.97
N PHE A 17 2.79 1.33 10.59
CA PHE A 17 2.05 0.28 11.29
C PHE A 17 2.77 -1.07 11.28
N GLN A 18 3.42 -1.43 10.17
CA GLN A 18 4.19 -2.67 10.08
C GLN A 18 5.36 -2.69 11.07
N SER A 19 6.08 -1.57 11.17
CA SER A 19 7.28 -1.46 12.00
C SER A 19 6.97 -1.36 13.50
N VAL A 20 5.90 -0.64 13.86
CA VAL A 20 5.58 -0.34 15.27
C VAL A 20 4.59 -1.33 15.87
N PHE A 21 3.58 -1.74 15.09
CA PHE A 21 2.45 -2.56 15.57
C PHE A 21 2.38 -3.94 14.90
N GLY A 22 3.42 -4.34 14.17
CA GLY A 22 3.44 -5.62 13.44
C GLY A 22 2.33 -5.71 12.38
N ALA A 23 1.90 -4.57 11.83
CA ALA A 23 0.81 -4.42 10.85
C ALA A 23 -0.59 -4.84 11.37
N ARG A 24 -0.78 -4.99 12.68
CA ARG A 24 -2.04 -5.43 13.32
C ARG A 24 -2.89 -4.24 13.77
N VAL A 25 -3.24 -3.38 12.82
CA VAL A 25 -4.10 -2.21 13.05
C VAL A 25 -5.43 -2.46 12.34
N LEU A 26 -6.55 -2.28 13.03
CA LEU A 26 -7.88 -2.43 12.42
C LEU A 26 -8.15 -1.27 11.47
N SER A 27 -8.91 -1.52 10.41
CA SER A 27 -9.19 -0.50 9.40
C SER A 27 -9.89 0.72 10.00
N ASP A 28 -10.88 0.49 10.87
CA ASP A 28 -11.69 1.55 11.48
C ASP A 28 -10.87 2.53 12.34
N ASP A 29 -9.78 2.07 12.95
CA ASP A 29 -8.99 2.86 13.90
C ASP A 29 -8.23 4.02 13.24
N PHE A 30 -7.97 3.96 11.92
CA PHE A 30 -7.15 4.97 11.24
C PHE A 30 -7.82 5.65 10.05
N MET A 31 -9.02 5.23 9.62
CA MET A 31 -9.72 5.92 8.52
C MET A 31 -9.90 7.44 8.77
N PRO A 32 -10.27 7.92 9.98
CA PRO A 32 -10.36 9.36 10.23
C PRO A 32 -9.01 10.08 10.08
N ALA A 33 -7.91 9.41 10.38
CA ALA A 33 -6.57 9.99 10.22
C ALA A 33 -6.20 10.16 8.74
N ILE A 34 -6.68 9.29 7.83
CA ILE A 34 -6.49 9.49 6.39
C ILE A 34 -7.15 10.78 5.93
N GLN A 35 -8.40 11.02 6.33
CA GLN A 35 -9.13 12.25 5.99
C GLN A 35 -8.36 13.49 6.46
N ALA A 36 -7.93 13.49 7.73
CA ALA A 36 -7.12 14.58 8.29
C ALA A 36 -5.81 14.79 7.51
N THR A 37 -5.16 13.72 7.05
CA THR A 37 -3.95 13.79 6.22
C THR A 37 -4.22 14.45 4.86
N ILE A 38 -5.35 14.13 4.21
CA ILE A 38 -5.76 14.79 2.96
C ILE A 38 -6.09 16.27 3.18
N GLU A 39 -6.83 16.59 4.25
CA GLU A 39 -7.16 17.98 4.61
C GLU A 39 -5.92 18.83 4.89
N ALA A 40 -4.86 18.20 5.42
CA ALA A 40 -3.55 18.81 5.60
C ALA A 40 -2.76 19.00 4.27
N GLY A 41 -3.30 18.57 3.14
CA GLY A 41 -2.72 18.71 1.80
C GLY A 41 -1.71 17.63 1.42
N ILE A 42 -1.66 16.51 2.15
CA ILE A 42 -0.76 15.39 1.86
C ILE A 42 -1.48 14.40 0.97
N THR A 43 -1.08 14.30 -0.30
CA THR A 43 -1.77 13.47 -1.29
C THR A 43 -1.00 12.22 -1.72
N HIS A 44 0.26 12.05 -1.29
CA HIS A 44 1.07 10.88 -1.62
C HIS A 44 1.23 9.98 -0.39
N LEU A 45 0.60 8.82 -0.45
CA LEU A 45 0.39 7.94 0.71
C LEU A 45 0.78 6.52 0.37
N GLU A 46 1.43 5.84 1.33
CA GLU A 46 1.59 4.41 1.25
C GLU A 46 0.39 3.70 1.89
N ALA A 47 -0.39 3.01 1.05
CA ALA A 47 -1.77 2.62 1.37
C ALA A 47 -2.03 1.11 1.33
N GLY A 48 -0.99 0.28 1.18
CA GLY A 48 -1.18 -1.17 1.15
C GLY A 48 0.02 -1.97 0.63
N GLY A 49 -0.23 -3.24 0.32
CA GLY A 49 0.82 -4.20 -0.02
C GLY A 49 1.66 -4.62 1.20
N GLY A 50 2.85 -5.17 0.94
CA GLY A 50 3.73 -5.68 2.00
C GLY A 50 3.03 -6.66 2.95
N ALA A 51 3.39 -6.61 4.24
CA ALA A 51 2.76 -7.47 5.25
C ALA A 51 1.32 -7.03 5.59
N ARG A 52 0.95 -5.79 5.25
CA ARG A 52 -0.38 -5.25 5.55
C ARG A 52 -1.48 -6.04 4.82
N PHE A 53 -1.22 -6.49 3.59
CA PHE A 53 -2.15 -7.32 2.83
C PHE A 53 -2.49 -8.63 3.58
N GLN A 54 -1.48 -9.33 4.11
CA GLN A 54 -1.65 -10.60 4.80
C GLN A 54 -2.19 -10.44 6.22
N SER A 55 -1.72 -9.41 6.93
CA SER A 55 -2.09 -9.15 8.32
C SER A 55 -3.60 -8.97 8.51
N LEU A 56 -4.26 -8.32 7.53
CA LEU A 56 -5.70 -8.14 7.53
C LEU A 56 -6.46 -9.47 7.59
N PHE A 57 -6.05 -10.44 6.77
CA PHE A 57 -6.66 -11.77 6.75
C PHE A 57 -6.25 -12.61 7.97
N PHE A 58 -4.99 -12.57 8.39
CA PHE A 58 -4.48 -13.45 9.45
C PHE A 58 -4.85 -13.00 10.86
N TYR A 59 -4.92 -11.69 11.11
CA TYR A 59 -4.98 -11.15 12.46
C TYR A 59 -6.15 -10.19 12.70
N CYS A 60 -6.61 -9.49 11.67
CA CYS A 60 -7.71 -8.53 11.82
C CYS A 60 -9.07 -9.10 11.42
N ASN A 61 -9.10 -10.26 10.75
CA ASN A 61 -10.32 -10.84 10.16
C ASN A 61 -11.02 -9.85 9.20
N GLU A 62 -10.24 -9.13 8.41
CA GLU A 62 -10.67 -8.10 7.47
C GLU A 62 -10.22 -8.44 6.04
N SER A 63 -10.99 -7.99 5.03
CA SER A 63 -10.59 -8.07 3.62
C SER A 63 -9.60 -6.96 3.28
N ALA A 64 -8.43 -7.32 2.74
CA ALA A 64 -7.47 -6.34 2.26
C ALA A 64 -7.99 -5.49 1.09
N PHE A 65 -8.83 -6.07 0.25
CA PHE A 65 -9.45 -5.36 -0.88
C PHE A 65 -10.46 -4.32 -0.40
N ASP A 66 -11.30 -4.68 0.57
CA ASP A 66 -12.29 -3.77 1.14
C ASP A 66 -11.59 -2.62 1.88
N MET A 67 -10.48 -2.91 2.58
CA MET A 67 -9.65 -1.88 3.20
C MET A 67 -9.08 -0.91 2.15
N MET A 68 -8.58 -1.41 1.01
CA MET A 68 -8.09 -0.57 -0.08
C MET A 68 -9.20 0.32 -0.69
N ASP A 69 -10.40 -0.22 -0.88
CA ASP A 69 -11.55 0.55 -1.38
C ASP A 69 -11.95 1.67 -0.40
N ARG A 70 -11.96 1.36 0.90
CA ARG A 70 -12.21 2.35 1.96
C ARG A 70 -11.11 3.40 1.98
N PHE A 71 -9.84 2.99 1.95
CA PHE A 71 -8.70 3.90 1.91
C PHE A 71 -8.83 4.88 0.75
N ARG A 72 -9.13 4.39 -0.47
CA ARG A 72 -9.36 5.24 -1.64
C ARG A 72 -10.52 6.21 -1.44
N ARG A 73 -11.61 5.76 -0.83
CA ARG A 73 -12.75 6.65 -0.55
C ARG A 73 -12.36 7.77 0.42
N GLU A 74 -11.67 7.45 1.51
CA GLU A 74 -11.25 8.45 2.50
C GLU A 74 -10.14 9.37 1.97
N ALA A 75 -9.23 8.84 1.13
CA ALA A 75 -8.14 9.61 0.53
C ALA A 75 -8.60 10.50 -0.64
N GLY A 76 -9.76 10.21 -1.23
CA GLY A 76 -10.25 10.87 -2.42
C GLY A 76 -9.62 10.38 -3.73
N PRO A 77 -10.18 10.79 -4.88
CA PRO A 77 -9.76 10.29 -6.20
C PRO A 77 -8.37 10.75 -6.63
N ASP A 78 -7.93 11.92 -6.14
CA ASP A 78 -6.69 12.56 -6.58
C ASP A 78 -5.43 12.12 -5.80
N ALA A 79 -5.61 11.33 -4.73
CA ALA A 79 -4.48 10.83 -3.94
C ALA A 79 -3.63 9.81 -4.72
N ASP A 80 -2.31 9.97 -4.68
CA ASP A 80 -1.34 8.99 -5.17
C ASP A 80 -1.10 7.93 -4.10
N LEU A 81 -1.88 6.86 -4.20
CA LEU A 81 -1.82 5.70 -3.32
C LEU A 81 -0.80 4.69 -3.84
N GLN A 82 0.30 4.54 -3.11
CA GLN A 82 1.38 3.62 -3.44
C GLN A 82 1.29 2.36 -2.58
N THR A 83 1.64 1.22 -3.17
CA THR A 83 1.80 -0.08 -2.47
C THR A 83 3.20 -0.63 -2.65
N LEU A 84 3.58 -1.60 -1.81
CA LEU A 84 4.84 -2.34 -1.94
C LEU A 84 4.60 -3.78 -2.40
N ALA A 85 5.31 -4.20 -3.45
CA ALA A 85 5.35 -5.58 -3.95
C ALA A 85 6.80 -6.10 -3.99
N ARG A 86 6.97 -7.40 -3.83
CA ARG A 86 8.28 -8.07 -3.80
C ARG A 86 8.48 -8.94 -5.04
N GLY A 87 8.89 -8.32 -6.14
CA GLY A 87 9.23 -9.00 -7.39
C GLY A 87 8.18 -10.02 -7.79
N ILE A 88 8.64 -11.20 -8.19
CA ILE A 88 7.78 -12.35 -8.56
C ILE A 88 6.94 -12.92 -7.41
N ASN A 89 7.19 -12.53 -6.16
CA ASN A 89 6.35 -12.94 -5.03
C ASN A 89 5.14 -12.03 -4.85
N VAL A 90 5.13 -10.83 -5.44
CA VAL A 90 4.11 -9.79 -5.22
C VAL A 90 3.86 -9.54 -3.72
N VAL A 91 2.66 -9.85 -3.22
CA VAL A 91 2.27 -9.82 -1.80
C VAL A 91 2.12 -11.22 -1.18
N ALA A 92 2.54 -12.28 -1.90
CA ALA A 92 2.51 -13.65 -1.43
C ALA A 92 3.77 -14.02 -0.64
N LEU A 93 3.72 -15.16 0.05
CA LEU A 93 4.84 -15.71 0.81
C LEU A 93 5.84 -16.50 -0.06
N SER A 94 5.47 -16.80 -1.31
CA SER A 94 6.27 -17.55 -2.26
C SER A 94 6.13 -16.97 -3.67
N GLN A 95 7.00 -17.41 -4.58
CA GLN A 95 7.03 -17.01 -5.98
C GLN A 95 5.71 -17.35 -6.66
N GLN A 96 5.21 -16.44 -7.49
CA GLN A 96 3.93 -16.58 -8.17
C GLN A 96 4.13 -16.76 -9.68
N PRO A 97 3.25 -17.53 -10.35
CA PRO A 97 3.23 -17.61 -11.80
C PRO A 97 2.86 -16.26 -12.44
N ARG A 98 3.19 -16.07 -13.72
CA ARG A 98 3.06 -14.78 -14.43
C ARG A 98 1.63 -14.23 -14.45
N ASP A 99 0.65 -15.12 -14.58
CA ASP A 99 -0.77 -14.78 -14.55
C ASP A 99 -1.20 -14.22 -13.18
N MET A 100 -0.67 -14.76 -12.09
CA MET A 100 -0.91 -14.22 -10.74
C MET A 100 -0.23 -12.87 -10.52
N ILE A 101 0.95 -12.64 -11.10
CA ILE A 101 1.62 -11.33 -11.05
C ILE A 101 0.81 -10.26 -11.81
N ASP A 102 0.32 -10.60 -13.00
CA ASP A 102 -0.55 -9.73 -13.80
C ASP A 102 -1.89 -9.46 -13.07
N LEU A 103 -2.49 -10.50 -12.50
CA LEU A 103 -3.72 -10.38 -11.73
C LEU A 103 -3.54 -9.48 -10.51
N HIS A 104 -2.42 -9.58 -9.80
CA HIS A 104 -2.11 -8.69 -8.67
C HIS A 104 -2.18 -7.21 -9.07
N ALA A 105 -1.52 -6.82 -10.17
CA ALA A 105 -1.52 -5.44 -10.63
C ALA A 105 -2.94 -4.97 -11.02
N LYS A 106 -3.69 -5.81 -11.74
CA LYS A 106 -5.09 -5.53 -12.14
C LYS A 106 -6.01 -5.37 -10.93
N MET A 107 -5.87 -6.23 -9.93
CA MET A 107 -6.69 -6.17 -8.72
C MET A 107 -6.36 -4.94 -7.90
N PHE A 108 -5.08 -4.61 -7.71
CA PHE A 108 -4.70 -3.41 -6.95
C PHE A 108 -5.19 -2.14 -7.65
N LYS A 109 -5.10 -2.08 -8.98
CA LYS A 109 -5.66 -0.96 -9.75
C LYS A 109 -7.18 -0.87 -9.61
N LYS A 110 -7.88 -2.01 -9.68
CA LYS A 110 -9.34 -2.08 -9.48
C LYS A 110 -9.76 -1.53 -8.11
N HIS A 111 -8.99 -1.83 -7.06
CA HIS A 111 -9.23 -1.36 -5.69
C HIS A 111 -8.57 -0.01 -5.38
N GLY A 112 -8.34 0.80 -6.42
CA GLY A 112 -7.98 2.21 -6.26
C GLY A 112 -6.51 2.47 -5.97
N MET A 113 -5.59 1.51 -6.04
CA MET A 113 -4.16 1.80 -5.92
C MET A 113 -3.63 2.46 -7.20
N THR A 114 -2.68 3.39 -7.03
CA THR A 114 -2.13 4.20 -8.13
C THR A 114 -0.82 3.61 -8.63
N THR A 115 0.08 3.32 -7.69
CA THR A 115 1.47 2.95 -7.99
C THR A 115 1.86 1.71 -7.19
N ILE A 116 2.59 0.81 -7.83
CA ILE A 116 3.21 -0.34 -7.17
C ILE A 116 4.72 -0.09 -7.17
N ARG A 117 5.30 0.08 -5.97
CA ARG A 117 6.75 0.06 -5.78
C ARG A 117 7.20 -1.40 -5.75
N ASN A 118 7.94 -1.82 -6.77
CA ASN A 118 8.46 -3.18 -6.85
C ASN A 118 9.93 -3.24 -6.38
N PHE A 119 10.30 -4.29 -5.67
CA PHE A 119 11.69 -4.56 -5.31
C PHE A 119 11.98 -6.06 -5.30
N ASP A 120 13.25 -6.43 -5.49
CA ASP A 120 13.76 -7.77 -5.27
C ASP A 120 14.73 -7.76 -4.09
N ALA A 121 14.68 -8.79 -3.25
CA ALA A 121 15.47 -8.83 -2.02
C ALA A 121 16.99 -8.90 -2.27
N LEU A 122 17.41 -9.36 -3.45
CA LEU A 122 18.81 -9.50 -3.86
C LEU A 122 19.16 -8.59 -5.06
N ASN A 123 18.27 -7.67 -5.43
CA ASN A 123 18.38 -6.81 -6.62
C ASN A 123 18.54 -7.60 -7.93
N ASP A 124 17.96 -8.79 -8.04
CA ASP A 124 17.91 -9.53 -9.29
C ASP A 124 16.85 -8.91 -10.21
N THR A 125 17.30 -8.25 -11.28
CA THR A 125 16.42 -7.56 -12.22
C THR A 125 15.51 -8.50 -12.99
N ARG A 126 15.79 -9.81 -13.02
CA ARG A 126 14.93 -10.81 -13.66
C ARG A 126 13.65 -11.07 -12.87
N ASN A 127 13.64 -10.71 -11.59
CA ASN A 127 12.49 -10.85 -10.70
C ASN A 127 11.60 -9.60 -10.67
N LEU A 128 12.02 -8.50 -11.33
CA LEU A 128 11.34 -7.20 -11.30
C LEU A 128 10.31 -7.03 -12.42
#